data_AF-E3QUU0-F1
#
_entry.id   AF-E3QUU0-F1
#
_cell.length_a   1.000
_cell.length_b   1.000
_cell.length_c   1.000
_cell.angle_alpha   90.00
_cell.angle_beta   90.00
_cell.angle_gamma   90.00
#
_symmetry.space_group_name_H-M   'P 1'
#
loop_
_entity.id
_entity.type
_entity.pdbx_description
1 polymer ?
#
loop_
_entity_poly.entity_id
_entity_poly.type
_entity_poly.pdbx_seq_one_letter_code
_entity_poly.pdbx_strand_id
1 'polypeptide(L)'
;MKAAVILLALCVGRSSGSIHFFNAFPFRAAAGNSTETRGNNVVAQKGRLGEKVLPSDPSASVFDPPSEFGDSRPTGGCTGVWCERRQKTRNEIQAGSCISGRDRTTKSGNLCEFSCRYGFCLESLCECTARGARIAVPGEREVHVAAKDDADRDLNHLCQFSCKYGNCPEDVCTIRARPQPDYPVDYRERVREESARKCFIYKEPKHWEAQKQRCELACSKELEQARKEGRTFTAICVGFWPLDKPIPWQKLGEEHTVALGTCYCYHQQ
;
A
#
# COMPACT_ATOMS: atom_id res chain seq x y z
N MET A 1 -72.89 -23.30 -28.26
CA MET A 1 -72.22 -23.91 -29.44
C MET A 1 -70.72 -23.90 -29.11
N LYS A 2 -70.03 -25.05 -28.99
CA LYS A 2 -69.19 -25.67 -30.05
C LYS A 2 -68.36 -24.61 -30.82
N ALA A 3 -67.04 -24.66 -30.96
CA ALA A 3 -65.98 -25.54 -30.43
C ALA A 3 -64.63 -24.73 -30.47
N ALA A 4 -63.43 -25.20 -30.16
CA ALA A 4 -62.91 -26.55 -29.86
C ALA A 4 -61.65 -26.47 -28.93
N VAL A 5 -60.96 -27.60 -28.73
CA VAL A 5 -59.63 -27.73 -28.09
C VAL A 5 -58.71 -28.45 -29.08
N ILE A 6 -57.44 -28.02 -29.19
CA ILE A 6 -56.35 -28.86 -29.71
C ILE A 6 -55.17 -28.74 -28.73
N LEU A 7 -54.47 -29.86 -28.52
CA LEU A 7 -53.52 -30.11 -27.43
C LEU A 7 -52.24 -30.76 -27.99
N LEU A 8 -51.17 -30.79 -27.19
CA LEU A 8 -49.86 -31.46 -27.41
C LEU A 8 -48.84 -30.68 -28.29
N ALA A 9 -47.52 -30.71 -28.01
CA ALA A 9 -46.77 -31.55 -27.06
C ALA A 9 -45.60 -30.83 -26.33
N LEU A 10 -45.49 -31.15 -25.03
CA LEU A 10 -44.29 -31.47 -24.24
C LEU A 10 -42.89 -30.97 -24.69
N CYS A 11 -42.20 -30.30 -23.76
CA CYS A 11 -40.83 -30.69 -23.38
C CYS A 11 -40.67 -30.61 -21.86
N VAL A 12 -39.97 -31.59 -21.29
CA VAL A 12 -39.81 -31.81 -19.84
C VAL A 12 -38.43 -31.37 -19.39
N GLY A 13 -38.33 -30.66 -18.26
CA GLY A 13 -37.08 -30.38 -17.56
C GLY A 13 -37.33 -30.29 -16.05
N ARG A 14 -36.74 -31.21 -15.27
CA ARG A 14 -37.08 -31.47 -13.86
C ARG A 14 -35.82 -31.62 -13.01
N SER A 15 -35.64 -30.79 -11.97
CA SER A 15 -34.80 -31.01 -10.78
C SER A 15 -35.05 -29.86 -9.79
N SER A 16 -35.81 -30.02 -8.70
CA SER A 16 -35.46 -30.68 -7.42
C SER A 16 -34.48 -29.88 -6.56
N GLY A 17 -34.92 -29.35 -5.41
CA GLY A 17 -34.08 -28.62 -4.44
C GLY A 17 -34.83 -28.17 -3.18
N SER A 18 -34.67 -28.92 -2.09
CA SER A 18 -35.33 -28.84 -0.78
C SER A 18 -35.65 -27.47 -0.16
N ILE A 19 -36.85 -27.35 0.41
CA ILE A 19 -37.18 -26.35 1.44
C ILE A 19 -36.73 -26.89 2.81
N HIS A 20 -35.91 -26.13 3.52
CA HIS A 20 -35.63 -26.36 4.94
C HIS A 20 -36.18 -25.22 5.79
N PHE A 21 -37.14 -25.54 6.67
CA PHE A 21 -37.39 -24.78 7.89
C PHE A 21 -36.15 -24.86 8.79
N PHE A 22 -35.76 -23.76 9.46
CA PHE A 22 -35.37 -23.81 10.88
C PHE A 22 -35.33 -22.40 11.51
N ASN A 23 -36.19 -22.22 12.53
CA ASN A 23 -36.16 -21.30 13.67
C ASN A 23 -35.70 -19.83 13.51
N ALA A 24 -36.67 -18.93 13.73
CA ALA A 24 -36.42 -17.64 14.36
C ALA A 24 -36.24 -17.80 15.88
N PHE A 25 -35.35 -17.00 16.48
CA PHE A 25 -35.29 -16.76 17.93
C PHE A 25 -34.95 -15.29 18.20
N PRO A 26 -35.65 -14.59 19.13
CA PRO A 26 -35.43 -13.17 19.38
C PRO A 26 -34.60 -12.89 20.64
N PHE A 27 -33.67 -11.93 20.55
CA PHE A 27 -33.10 -11.19 21.69
C PHE A 27 -32.92 -9.73 21.23
N ARG A 28 -33.76 -8.78 21.65
CA ARG A 28 -33.90 -8.15 22.99
C ARG A 28 -32.79 -7.11 23.23
N ALA A 29 -33.21 -5.86 23.36
CA ALA A 29 -32.35 -4.69 23.50
C ALA A 29 -31.62 -4.60 24.85
N ALA A 30 -30.52 -3.86 24.86
CA ALA A 30 -29.88 -3.28 26.05
C ALA A 30 -29.53 -1.81 25.76
N ALA A 31 -29.59 -0.97 26.79
CA ALA A 31 -29.42 0.48 26.69
C ALA A 31 -28.19 0.97 27.50
N GLY A 32 -27.79 2.21 27.25
CA GLY A 32 -26.73 2.91 28.00
C GLY A 32 -25.35 2.88 27.31
N ASN A 33 -24.47 3.86 27.51
CA ASN A 33 -24.60 5.03 28.40
C ASN A 33 -23.78 6.24 27.88
N SER A 34 -24.14 7.44 28.34
CA SER A 34 -23.46 8.71 28.03
C SER A 34 -22.42 9.07 29.10
N THR A 35 -21.21 9.43 28.66
CA THR A 35 -20.19 10.25 29.37
C THR A 35 -19.26 10.78 28.28
N GLU A 36 -19.32 12.05 27.88
CA GLU A 36 -18.78 13.24 28.55
C GLU A 36 -17.31 13.10 29.00
N THR A 37 -16.40 13.70 28.22
CA THR A 37 -15.06 14.08 28.69
C THR A 37 -14.60 15.40 28.09
N ARG A 38 -14.86 16.46 28.86
CA ARG A 38 -14.07 17.69 29.06
C ARG A 38 -12.71 17.73 28.34
N GLY A 39 -12.48 18.76 27.52
CA GLY A 39 -11.20 18.98 26.83
C GLY A 39 -10.10 19.60 27.71
N ASN A 40 -8.93 19.84 27.11
CA ASN A 40 -7.83 20.59 27.72
C ASN A 40 -7.14 21.49 26.68
N ASN A 41 -6.90 22.75 27.08
CA ASN A 41 -6.05 23.71 26.36
C ASN A 41 -4.59 23.58 26.85
N VAL A 42 -3.63 23.52 25.92
CA VAL A 42 -2.23 23.93 26.17
C VAL A 42 -1.73 24.63 24.89
N VAL A 43 -1.87 25.95 24.82
CA VAL A 43 -0.78 26.94 25.02
C VAL A 43 0.40 26.76 24.05
N ALA A 44 0.49 27.70 23.10
CA ALA A 44 1.66 27.87 22.27
C ALA A 44 2.83 28.48 23.07
N GLN A 45 4.05 28.02 22.81
CA GLN A 45 5.27 28.72 23.22
C GLN A 45 6.20 28.99 22.03
N LYS A 46 6.81 30.17 22.06
CA LYS A 46 7.62 30.76 20.99
C LYS A 46 9.02 31.00 21.57
N GLY A 47 9.98 30.18 21.15
CA GLY A 47 11.39 30.26 21.56
C GLY A 47 12.30 30.52 20.36
N ARG A 48 13.32 31.36 20.52
CA ARG A 48 14.15 31.91 19.44
C ARG A 48 15.61 31.97 19.88
N LEU A 49 16.52 31.50 19.01
CA LEU A 49 17.99 31.66 19.04
C LEU A 49 18.69 31.11 20.31
N GLY A 50 19.83 30.42 20.22
CA GLY A 50 20.59 29.98 19.05
C GLY A 50 22.06 29.85 19.42
N GLU A 51 22.75 28.83 18.90
CA GLU A 51 24.20 28.68 19.12
C GLU A 51 24.93 28.30 17.84
N LYS A 52 26.21 28.70 17.76
CA LYS A 52 26.92 28.93 16.50
C LYS A 52 27.64 27.69 16.01
N VAL A 53 27.62 27.46 14.69
CA VAL A 53 28.66 26.72 13.97
C VAL A 53 29.20 27.63 12.88
N LEU A 54 30.53 27.81 12.85
CA LEU A 54 31.29 28.56 11.85
C LEU A 54 32.08 27.57 10.96
N PRO A 55 32.65 28.01 9.81
CA PRO A 55 32.44 27.33 8.54
C PRO A 55 33.49 26.27 8.20
N SER A 56 33.11 25.34 7.32
CA SER A 56 34.04 24.50 6.55
C SER A 56 34.02 24.93 5.07
N ASP A 57 35.18 24.92 4.44
CA ASP A 57 35.45 25.56 3.15
C ASP A 57 34.69 25.00 1.93
N PRO A 58 34.46 25.83 0.89
CA PRO A 58 33.72 25.46 -0.31
C PRO A 58 34.63 24.84 -1.39
N SER A 59 35.03 23.57 -1.24
CA SER A 59 35.71 22.84 -2.33
C SER A 59 35.47 21.33 -2.29
N ALA A 60 34.22 20.92 -2.47
CA ALA A 60 33.86 19.54 -2.86
C ALA A 60 32.79 19.61 -3.95
N SER A 61 33.21 19.64 -5.21
CA SER A 61 32.31 19.51 -6.36
C SER A 61 31.61 18.15 -6.29
N VAL A 62 30.28 18.17 -6.14
CA VAL A 62 29.45 16.99 -6.31
C VAL A 62 29.66 16.47 -7.73
N PHE A 63 30.31 15.32 -7.87
CA PHE A 63 30.30 14.57 -9.12
C PHE A 63 28.97 13.83 -9.20
N ASP A 64 27.97 14.48 -9.78
CA ASP A 64 26.73 13.84 -10.16
C ASP A 64 27.04 12.72 -11.18
N PRO A 65 26.75 11.44 -10.87
CA PRO A 65 26.83 10.39 -11.88
C PRO A 65 25.73 10.64 -12.93
N PRO A 66 26.02 10.56 -14.24
CA PRO A 66 25.05 10.88 -15.27
C PRO A 66 23.83 9.95 -15.20
N SER A 67 22.65 10.55 -15.21
CA SER A 67 21.34 9.90 -15.10
C SER A 67 20.91 9.21 -16.40
N GLU A 68 21.72 8.26 -16.88
CA GLU A 68 21.40 7.39 -18.01
C GLU A 68 21.64 5.91 -17.67
N PHE A 69 20.86 5.40 -16.71
CA PHE A 69 20.59 3.96 -16.60
C PHE A 69 19.08 3.75 -16.71
N GLY A 70 18.60 3.72 -17.96
CA GLY A 70 17.31 3.12 -18.27
C GLY A 70 17.32 1.64 -17.89
N ASP A 71 16.23 1.15 -17.32
CA ASP A 71 16.15 -0.19 -16.71
C ASP A 71 15.95 -1.32 -17.75
N SER A 72 16.69 -1.24 -18.86
CA SER A 72 16.75 -2.27 -19.89
C SER A 72 17.94 -3.18 -19.63
N ARG A 73 17.67 -4.40 -19.13
CA ARG A 73 18.69 -5.47 -19.10
C ARG A 73 19.18 -5.71 -20.54
N PRO A 74 20.47 -5.52 -20.85
CA PRO A 74 20.99 -5.89 -22.16
C PRO A 74 20.92 -7.40 -22.28
N THR A 75 20.10 -7.89 -23.21
CA THR A 75 20.11 -9.30 -23.64
C THR A 75 21.32 -9.62 -24.51
N GLY A 76 22.03 -8.59 -25.00
CA GLY A 76 23.34 -8.71 -25.61
C GLY A 76 24.43 -8.93 -24.56
N GLY A 77 25.20 -10.00 -24.73
CA GLY A 77 26.39 -10.26 -23.92
C GLY A 77 27.38 -9.11 -23.99
N CYS A 78 27.89 -8.71 -22.84
CA CYS A 78 28.79 -7.57 -22.72
C CYS A 78 30.21 -7.96 -23.19
N THR A 79 30.80 -7.20 -24.13
CA THR A 79 32.13 -7.46 -24.72
C THR A 79 33.20 -6.40 -24.38
N GLY A 80 34.47 -6.79 -24.40
CA GLY A 80 35.63 -5.90 -24.22
C GLY A 80 35.98 -5.53 -22.76
N VAL A 81 36.95 -4.62 -22.61
CA VAL A 81 37.63 -4.25 -21.34
C VAL A 81 36.68 -3.86 -20.20
N TRP A 82 35.53 -3.24 -20.51
CA TRP A 82 34.50 -2.90 -19.54
C TRP A 82 33.90 -4.12 -18.85
N CYS A 83 33.86 -5.24 -19.56
CA CYS A 83 33.22 -6.48 -19.14
C CYS A 83 34.19 -7.30 -18.29
N GLU A 84 35.45 -7.37 -18.70
CA GLU A 84 36.56 -7.90 -17.89
C GLU A 84 36.67 -7.14 -16.58
N ARG A 85 36.61 -5.80 -16.58
CA ARG A 85 36.62 -5.00 -15.35
C ARG A 85 35.43 -5.30 -14.45
N ARG A 86 34.21 -5.41 -15.01
CA ARG A 86 32.97 -5.69 -14.25
C ARG A 86 32.90 -7.15 -13.75
N GLN A 87 33.47 -8.09 -14.50
CA GLN A 87 33.62 -9.49 -14.09
C GLN A 87 34.68 -9.61 -13.00
N LYS A 88 35.83 -8.93 -13.14
CA LYS A 88 36.87 -8.88 -12.10
C LYS A 88 36.30 -8.35 -10.79
N THR A 89 35.64 -7.20 -10.79
CA THR A 89 35.01 -6.67 -9.56
C THR A 89 33.92 -7.58 -9.01
N ARG A 90 33.12 -8.25 -9.85
CA ARG A 90 32.14 -9.26 -9.41
C ARG A 90 32.83 -10.45 -8.73
N ASN A 91 33.89 -10.97 -9.33
CA ASN A 91 34.63 -12.14 -8.86
C ASN A 91 35.41 -11.82 -7.57
N GLU A 92 35.95 -10.60 -7.44
CA GLU A 92 36.59 -10.09 -6.23
C GLU A 92 35.58 -9.90 -5.09
N ILE A 93 34.41 -9.29 -5.37
CA ILE A 93 33.30 -9.18 -4.41
C ILE A 93 32.79 -10.57 -4.00
N GLN A 94 32.72 -11.52 -4.94
CA GLN A 94 32.40 -12.91 -4.62
C GLN A 94 33.48 -13.52 -3.73
N ALA A 95 34.75 -13.51 -4.10
CA ALA A 95 35.83 -14.15 -3.34
C ALA A 95 36.06 -13.55 -1.93
N GLY A 96 35.76 -12.27 -1.73
CA GLY A 96 35.92 -11.57 -0.44
C GLY A 96 34.68 -11.55 0.47
N SER A 97 33.51 -12.01 0.00
CA SER A 97 32.28 -12.01 0.80
C SER A 97 32.41 -12.92 2.02
N CYS A 98 31.76 -12.56 3.13
CA CYS A 98 31.53 -13.53 4.20
C CYS A 98 30.61 -14.65 3.69
N ILE A 99 30.94 -15.91 4.01
CA ILE A 99 30.18 -17.12 3.63
C ILE A 99 29.85 -18.05 4.80
N SER A 100 30.44 -17.81 5.96
CA SER A 100 30.04 -18.44 7.21
C SER A 100 30.23 -17.42 8.32
N GLY A 101 29.27 -17.35 9.22
CA GLY A 101 29.31 -16.47 10.37
C GLY A 101 28.50 -17.04 11.50
N ARG A 102 28.90 -16.68 12.72
CA ARG A 102 28.24 -17.07 13.97
C ARG A 102 27.69 -15.85 14.68
N ASP A 103 26.70 -16.04 15.52
CA ASP A 103 26.00 -14.96 16.18
C ASP A 103 26.87 -14.32 17.28
N ARG A 104 26.98 -12.99 17.26
CA ARG A 104 27.65 -12.17 18.30
C ARG A 104 26.75 -11.92 19.49
N THR A 105 25.44 -12.04 19.28
CA THR A 105 24.40 -11.88 20.29
C THR A 105 23.68 -13.21 20.50
N THR A 106 23.15 -13.43 21.71
CA THR A 106 22.27 -14.58 21.99
C THR A 106 20.87 -14.43 21.40
N LYS A 107 20.57 -13.32 20.71
CA LYS A 107 19.24 -13.02 20.14
C LYS A 107 19.08 -13.46 18.69
N SER A 108 20.18 -13.73 17.97
CA SER A 108 20.15 -13.94 16.52
C SER A 108 19.90 -15.40 16.10
N GLY A 109 19.87 -16.35 17.05
CA GLY A 109 19.50 -17.74 16.80
C GLY A 109 20.47 -18.44 15.85
N ASN A 110 19.96 -18.97 14.72
CA ASN A 110 20.76 -19.51 13.62
C ASN A 110 20.68 -18.62 12.35
N LEU A 111 20.34 -17.33 12.50
CA LEU A 111 20.16 -16.41 11.37
C LEU A 111 21.49 -16.03 10.72
N CYS A 112 22.57 -15.89 11.49
CA CYS A 112 23.89 -15.56 10.95
C CYS A 112 24.43 -16.69 10.08
N GLU A 113 24.41 -17.94 10.55
CA GLU A 113 24.92 -19.08 9.76
C GLU A 113 24.20 -19.20 8.40
N PHE A 114 22.88 -19.03 8.38
CA PHE A 114 22.10 -19.07 7.16
C PHE A 114 22.39 -17.87 6.24
N SER A 115 22.32 -16.65 6.78
CA SER A 115 22.37 -15.42 5.98
C SER A 115 23.76 -15.11 5.43
N CYS A 116 24.80 -15.39 6.22
CA CYS A 116 26.19 -15.18 5.80
C CYS A 116 26.55 -16.07 4.60
N ARG A 117 26.00 -17.28 4.42
CA ARG A 117 26.25 -18.14 3.23
C ARG A 117 25.88 -17.49 1.90
N TYR A 118 24.91 -16.57 1.91
CA TYR A 118 24.47 -15.79 0.76
C TYR A 118 25.13 -14.40 0.66
N GLY A 119 26.09 -14.10 1.55
CA GLY A 119 26.74 -12.80 1.66
C GLY A 119 25.91 -11.74 2.40
N PHE A 120 24.79 -12.10 3.05
CA PHE A 120 23.98 -11.20 3.86
C PHE A 120 24.38 -11.30 5.34
N CYS A 121 25.60 -10.86 5.64
CA CYS A 121 26.21 -10.99 6.97
C CYS A 121 26.34 -9.60 7.62
N LEU A 122 25.45 -9.25 8.54
CA LEU A 122 25.49 -7.95 9.23
C LEU A 122 26.47 -8.01 10.40
N GLU A 123 27.61 -7.31 10.29
CA GLU A 123 28.72 -7.39 11.27
C GLU A 123 28.36 -6.87 12.68
N SER A 124 27.26 -6.11 12.80
CA SER A 124 26.66 -5.71 14.08
C SER A 124 26.15 -6.91 14.90
N LEU A 125 25.61 -7.94 14.24
CA LEU A 125 25.01 -9.12 14.86
C LEU A 125 25.78 -10.42 14.61
N CYS A 126 26.55 -10.49 13.52
CA CYS A 126 27.26 -11.69 13.07
C CYS A 126 28.78 -11.49 13.08
N GLU A 127 29.52 -12.50 13.52
CA GLU A 127 30.97 -12.60 13.43
C GLU A 127 31.32 -13.50 12.25
N CYS A 128 32.03 -12.97 11.25
CA CYS A 128 32.42 -13.73 10.08
C CYS A 128 33.53 -14.74 10.41
N THR A 129 33.24 -16.03 10.26
CA THR A 129 34.18 -17.13 10.51
C THR A 129 34.88 -17.62 9.24
N ALA A 130 34.26 -17.46 8.07
CA ALA A 130 34.88 -17.78 6.78
C ALA A 130 34.46 -16.80 5.66
N ARG A 131 35.42 -16.47 4.79
CA ARG A 131 35.22 -15.67 3.57
C ARG A 131 35.47 -16.51 2.32
N GLY A 132 34.77 -16.20 1.23
CA GLY A 132 34.84 -16.92 -0.03
C GLY A 132 33.65 -16.62 -0.94
N ALA A 133 33.52 -17.36 -2.05
CA ALA A 133 32.46 -17.16 -3.03
C ALA A 133 31.06 -17.44 -2.46
N ARG A 134 30.24 -16.38 -2.29
CA ARG A 134 28.82 -16.51 -1.91
C ARG A 134 28.02 -17.31 -2.93
N ILE A 135 27.09 -18.14 -2.46
CA ILE A 135 26.15 -18.87 -3.31
C ILE A 135 24.95 -17.99 -3.70
N ALA A 136 24.25 -18.37 -4.77
CA ALA A 136 23.00 -17.73 -5.15
C ALA A 136 21.89 -18.08 -4.14
N VAL A 137 21.00 -17.11 -3.86
CA VAL A 137 19.82 -17.33 -3.02
C VAL A 137 18.80 -18.26 -3.72
N PRO A 138 18.05 -19.09 -2.97
CA PRO A 138 16.99 -19.93 -3.52
C PRO A 138 15.75 -19.10 -3.89
N GLY A 139 14.69 -19.77 -4.36
CA GLY A 139 13.42 -19.13 -4.70
C GLY A 139 12.81 -18.36 -3.53
N GLU A 140 12.26 -17.19 -3.82
CA GLU A 140 11.70 -16.26 -2.83
C GLU A 140 10.27 -16.64 -2.43
N ARG A 141 9.95 -16.48 -1.14
CA ARG A 141 8.58 -16.56 -0.62
C ARG A 141 8.07 -15.18 -0.22
N GLU A 142 6.82 -14.87 -0.54
CA GLU A 142 6.17 -13.66 -0.04
C GLU A 142 5.75 -13.88 1.43
N VAL A 143 6.56 -13.36 2.36
CA VAL A 143 6.30 -13.41 3.80
C VAL A 143 6.50 -12.03 4.41
N HIS A 144 5.62 -11.65 5.35
CA HIS A 144 5.75 -10.42 6.13
C HIS A 144 6.30 -10.80 7.50
N VAL A 145 7.46 -10.27 7.87
CA VAL A 145 8.23 -10.74 9.03
C VAL A 145 8.84 -9.57 9.78
N ALA A 146 8.84 -9.67 11.10
CA ALA A 146 9.64 -8.85 11.99
C ALA A 146 10.48 -9.75 12.91
N ALA A 147 11.51 -9.18 13.53
CA ALA A 147 12.09 -9.77 14.73
C ALA A 147 11.08 -9.67 15.91
N LYS A 148 11.25 -10.47 16.96
CA LYS A 148 10.53 -10.28 18.22
C LYS A 148 10.99 -9.04 18.97
N ASP A 149 12.30 -8.75 18.90
CA ASP A 149 12.86 -7.48 19.32
C ASP A 149 12.83 -6.52 18.11
N ASP A 150 11.66 -5.95 17.83
CA ASP A 150 11.45 -5.14 16.63
C ASP A 150 12.05 -3.74 16.70
N ALA A 151 12.66 -3.36 17.83
CA ALA A 151 13.53 -2.20 17.97
C ALA A 151 14.91 -2.41 17.29
N ASP A 152 15.40 -3.66 17.22
CA ASP A 152 16.65 -4.00 16.55
C ASP A 152 16.44 -4.06 15.03
N ARG A 153 16.92 -3.04 14.32
CA ARG A 153 16.77 -2.92 12.86
C ARG A 153 17.56 -3.98 12.10
N ASP A 154 18.73 -4.36 12.59
CA ASP A 154 19.58 -5.34 11.92
C ASP A 154 19.01 -6.75 12.12
N LEU A 155 18.44 -7.04 13.28
CA LEU A 155 17.77 -8.30 13.55
C LEU A 155 16.48 -8.42 12.72
N ASN A 156 15.72 -7.33 12.57
CA ASN A 156 14.59 -7.26 11.63
C ASN A 156 15.04 -7.58 10.19
N HIS A 157 16.14 -7.00 9.71
CA HIS A 157 16.66 -7.26 8.37
C HIS A 157 17.11 -8.73 8.21
N LEU A 158 17.79 -9.33 9.20
CA LEU A 158 18.16 -10.75 9.20
C LEU A 158 16.93 -11.68 9.19
N CYS A 159 15.90 -11.36 9.98
CA CYS A 159 14.63 -12.11 9.98
C CYS A 159 13.90 -12.00 8.64
N GLN A 160 13.78 -10.80 8.07
CA GLN A 160 13.17 -10.58 6.75
C GLN A 160 13.90 -11.37 5.66
N PHE A 161 15.24 -11.32 5.64
CA PHE A 161 16.04 -12.11 4.70
C PHE A 161 15.82 -13.61 4.91
N SER A 162 16.05 -14.12 6.11
CA SER A 162 16.09 -15.57 6.36
C SER A 162 14.74 -16.23 6.10
N CYS A 163 13.66 -15.63 6.60
CA CYS A 163 12.32 -16.16 6.44
C CYS A 163 11.84 -16.14 4.98
N LYS A 164 12.26 -15.14 4.18
CA LYS A 164 12.00 -15.07 2.73
C LYS A 164 12.55 -16.28 1.97
N TYR A 165 13.70 -16.82 2.40
CA TYR A 165 14.42 -17.90 1.71
C TYR A 165 14.30 -19.29 2.34
N GLY A 166 13.51 -19.46 3.41
CA GLY A 166 13.25 -20.78 4.00
C GLY A 166 13.36 -20.82 5.52
N ASN A 167 14.38 -20.16 6.06
CA ASN A 167 14.81 -20.31 7.45
C ASN A 167 14.16 -19.26 8.36
N CYS A 168 13.10 -19.64 9.07
CA CYS A 168 12.35 -18.74 9.94
C CYS A 168 12.26 -19.29 11.37
N PRO A 169 13.30 -19.08 12.21
CA PRO A 169 13.28 -19.50 13.61
C PRO A 169 12.20 -18.72 14.40
N GLU A 170 11.15 -19.42 14.86
CA GLU A 170 10.01 -18.83 15.58
C GLU A 170 10.37 -18.29 16.97
N ASP A 171 11.52 -18.67 17.53
CA ASP A 171 12.07 -18.14 18.78
C ASP A 171 12.58 -16.70 18.61
N VAL A 172 13.12 -16.34 17.44
CA VAL A 172 13.71 -15.01 17.13
C VAL A 172 12.81 -14.16 16.24
N CYS A 173 12.24 -14.76 15.19
CA CYS A 173 11.45 -14.08 14.17
C CYS A 173 9.95 -14.34 14.38
N THR A 174 9.11 -13.40 13.95
CA THR A 174 7.66 -13.56 13.96
C THR A 174 7.12 -13.25 12.57
N ILE A 175 6.51 -14.26 11.95
CA ILE A 175 5.73 -14.07 10.72
C ILE A 175 4.48 -13.28 11.12
N ARG A 176 4.40 -12.03 10.71
CA ARG A 176 3.19 -11.23 10.82
C ARG A 176 2.34 -11.57 9.60
N ALA A 177 1.08 -11.97 9.78
CA ALA A 177 0.13 -11.83 8.68
C ALA A 177 0.15 -10.35 8.24
N ARG A 178 0.01 -10.04 6.93
CA ARG A 178 0.03 -8.65 6.42
C ARG A 178 -0.69 -7.74 7.40
N PRO A 179 -0.02 -6.80 8.09
CA PRO A 179 -0.72 -5.86 8.93
C PRO A 179 -1.46 -4.91 7.99
N GLN A 180 -2.72 -5.24 7.68
CA GLN A 180 -3.72 -4.19 7.59
C GLN A 180 -3.67 -3.52 8.97
N PRO A 181 -3.29 -2.23 9.07
CA PRO A 181 -3.41 -1.53 10.34
C PRO A 181 -4.86 -1.67 10.80
N ASP A 182 -5.05 -2.18 12.01
CA ASP A 182 -6.35 -2.47 12.60
C ASP A 182 -7.03 -1.16 13.03
N TYR A 183 -7.35 -0.35 12.03
CA TYR A 183 -8.30 0.73 12.18
C TYR A 183 -9.69 0.11 12.27
N PRO A 184 -10.51 0.52 13.24
CA PRO A 184 -11.91 0.14 13.30
C PRO A 184 -12.60 0.26 11.93
N VAL A 185 -13.46 -0.70 11.61
CA VAL A 185 -14.07 -0.83 10.28
C VAL A 185 -14.77 0.46 9.85
N ASP A 186 -15.37 1.18 10.81
CA ASP A 186 -16.04 2.46 10.61
C ASP A 186 -15.11 3.56 10.05
N TYR A 187 -13.86 3.64 10.50
CA TYR A 187 -12.85 4.57 9.99
C TYR A 187 -12.43 4.18 8.58
N ARG A 188 -12.21 2.89 8.33
CA ARG A 188 -11.81 2.40 7.00
C ARG A 188 -12.91 2.62 5.97
N GLU A 189 -14.18 2.57 6.37
CA GLU A 189 -15.33 2.89 5.54
C GLU A 189 -15.47 4.40 5.33
N ARG A 190 -15.44 5.23 6.40
CA ARG A 190 -15.44 6.70 6.27
C ARG A 190 -14.34 7.21 5.34
N VAL A 191 -13.10 6.77 5.50
CA VAL A 191 -11.97 7.19 4.65
C VAL A 191 -12.17 6.80 3.18
N ARG A 192 -12.85 5.67 2.92
CA ARG A 192 -13.24 5.27 1.56
C ARG A 192 -14.37 6.11 1.01
N GLU A 193 -15.40 6.43 1.79
CA GLU A 193 -16.51 7.30 1.37
C GLU A 193 -16.02 8.74 1.10
N GLU A 194 -15.19 9.30 1.99
CA GLU A 194 -14.53 10.59 1.80
C GLU A 194 -13.63 10.61 0.56
N SER A 195 -12.90 9.52 0.30
CA SER A 195 -12.07 9.39 -0.90
C SER A 195 -12.87 9.13 -2.18
N ALA A 196 -14.03 8.46 -2.08
CA ALA A 196 -14.96 8.26 -3.18
C ALA A 196 -15.62 9.58 -3.60
N ARG A 197 -15.92 10.45 -2.63
CA ARG A 197 -16.40 11.82 -2.86
C ARG A 197 -15.34 12.76 -3.46
N LYS A 198 -14.08 12.34 -3.64
CA LYS A 198 -13.09 13.13 -4.42
C LYS A 198 -13.29 12.93 -5.92
N CYS A 199 -13.18 14.01 -6.67
CA CYS A 199 -13.41 14.05 -8.12
C CYS A 199 -12.35 14.92 -8.83
N PHE A 200 -12.28 14.78 -10.15
CA PHE A 200 -11.46 15.62 -11.02
C PHE A 200 -12.37 16.60 -11.78
N ILE A 201 -12.00 17.88 -11.74
CA ILE A 201 -12.57 18.91 -12.60
C ILE A 201 -11.69 19.00 -13.83
N TYR A 202 -12.21 18.61 -14.99
CA TYR A 202 -11.42 18.65 -16.23
C TYR A 202 -11.44 20.05 -16.84
N LYS A 203 -10.30 20.49 -17.35
CA LYS A 203 -10.18 21.76 -18.08
C LYS A 203 -10.89 21.69 -19.42
N GLU A 204 -10.92 20.52 -20.07
CA GLU A 204 -11.54 20.30 -21.37
C GLU A 204 -13.02 19.88 -21.22
N PRO A 205 -14.00 20.62 -21.80
CA PRO A 205 -15.43 20.31 -21.63
C PRO A 205 -15.88 18.91 -22.08
N LYS A 206 -15.13 18.27 -22.98
CA LYS A 206 -15.37 16.90 -23.46
C LYS A 206 -15.39 15.83 -22.35
N HIS A 207 -14.91 16.15 -21.16
CA HIS A 207 -14.86 15.24 -20.01
C HIS A 207 -15.88 15.56 -18.89
N TRP A 208 -16.74 16.57 -19.07
CA TRP A 208 -17.68 16.99 -18.03
C TRP A 208 -18.71 15.91 -17.66
N GLU A 209 -19.14 15.07 -18.60
CA GLU A 209 -20.05 13.94 -18.27
C GLU A 209 -19.33 12.86 -17.43
N ALA A 210 -18.05 12.59 -17.69
CA ALA A 210 -17.26 11.66 -16.86
C ALA A 210 -17.03 12.22 -15.43
N GLN A 211 -16.81 13.54 -15.32
CA GLN A 211 -16.76 14.26 -14.05
C GLN A 211 -18.10 14.16 -13.28
N LYS A 212 -19.23 14.34 -13.97
CA LYS A 212 -20.58 14.20 -13.40
C LYS A 212 -20.86 12.77 -12.95
N GLN A 213 -20.63 11.78 -13.81
CA GLN A 213 -20.83 10.36 -13.53
C GLN A 213 -20.03 9.89 -12.29
N ARG A 214 -18.80 10.39 -12.10
CA ARG A 214 -18.01 10.11 -10.89
C ARG A 214 -18.73 10.56 -9.61
N CYS A 215 -19.39 11.71 -9.64
CA CYS A 215 -20.14 12.23 -8.50
C CYS A 215 -21.52 11.60 -8.34
N GLU A 216 -22.19 11.21 -9.41
CA GLU A 216 -23.43 10.42 -9.34
C GLU A 216 -23.19 9.07 -8.66
N LEU A 217 -22.06 8.41 -8.95
CA LEU A 217 -21.64 7.19 -8.26
C LEU A 217 -21.36 7.45 -6.76
N ALA A 218 -20.64 8.53 -6.43
CA ALA A 218 -20.30 8.89 -5.06
C ALA A 218 -21.51 9.34 -4.22
N CYS A 219 -22.56 9.87 -4.86
CA CYS A 219 -23.81 10.30 -4.24
C CYS A 219 -24.97 9.30 -4.45
N SER A 220 -24.67 8.05 -4.80
CA SER A 220 -25.68 7.07 -5.23
C SER A 220 -26.77 6.81 -4.19
N LYS A 221 -26.41 6.74 -2.90
CA LYS A 221 -27.34 6.57 -1.78
C LYS A 221 -28.36 7.72 -1.71
N GLU A 222 -27.86 8.95 -1.78
CA GLU A 222 -28.65 10.19 -1.71
C GLU A 222 -29.51 10.37 -2.96
N LEU A 223 -29.00 9.99 -4.14
CA LEU A 223 -29.71 10.05 -5.42
C LEU A 223 -30.87 9.03 -5.46
N GLU A 224 -30.68 7.81 -4.97
CA GLU A 224 -31.76 6.83 -4.83
C GLU A 224 -32.84 7.30 -3.86
N GLN A 225 -32.46 7.90 -2.74
CA GLN A 225 -33.40 8.43 -1.76
C GLN A 225 -34.22 9.58 -2.35
N ALA A 226 -33.58 10.56 -3.00
CA ALA A 226 -34.28 11.66 -3.66
C ALA A 226 -35.25 11.15 -4.74
N ARG A 227 -34.87 10.12 -5.52
CA ARG A 227 -35.76 9.47 -6.50
C ARG A 227 -36.98 8.79 -5.86
N LYS A 228 -36.83 8.16 -4.69
CA LYS A 228 -37.97 7.57 -3.94
C LYS A 228 -38.92 8.63 -3.42
N GLU A 229 -38.39 9.79 -3.05
CA GLU A 229 -39.15 10.93 -2.51
C GLU A 229 -39.64 11.91 -3.59
N GLY A 230 -39.38 11.62 -4.88
CA GLY A 230 -39.78 12.49 -6.01
C GLY A 230 -39.04 13.83 -6.08
N ARG A 231 -37.95 14.01 -5.32
CA ARG A 231 -37.19 15.26 -5.22
C ARG A 231 -36.18 15.42 -6.36
N THR A 232 -35.95 16.65 -6.78
CA THR A 232 -34.86 16.97 -7.73
C THR A 232 -33.51 16.78 -7.04
N PHE A 233 -32.58 16.16 -7.76
CA PHE A 233 -31.25 15.82 -7.26
C PHE A 233 -30.19 16.19 -8.30
N THR A 234 -29.02 16.65 -7.85
CA THR A 234 -27.88 16.96 -8.72
C THR A 234 -26.56 16.70 -8.00
N ALA A 235 -25.73 15.83 -8.56
CA ALA A 235 -24.35 15.63 -8.13
C ALA A 235 -23.40 16.49 -8.97
N ILE A 236 -22.58 17.31 -8.33
CA ILE A 236 -21.67 18.26 -9.00
C ILE A 236 -20.28 18.15 -8.35
N CYS A 237 -19.21 18.14 -9.16
CA CYS A 237 -17.84 18.23 -8.65
C CYS A 237 -17.46 19.70 -8.42
N VAL A 238 -17.16 20.08 -7.17
CA VAL A 238 -16.81 21.45 -6.75
C VAL A 238 -15.33 21.53 -6.38
N GLY A 239 -14.66 22.58 -6.84
CA GLY A 239 -13.28 22.90 -6.47
C GLY A 239 -13.23 23.94 -5.35
N PHE A 240 -12.48 23.66 -4.29
CA PHE A 240 -12.35 24.56 -3.13
C PHE A 240 -11.05 25.39 -3.24
N TRP A 241 -11.06 26.39 -4.13
CA TRP A 241 -9.94 27.32 -4.33
C TRP A 241 -10.34 28.75 -3.94
N PRO A 242 -9.39 29.59 -3.53
CA PRO A 242 -9.60 31.03 -3.44
C PRO A 242 -9.93 31.62 -4.83
N LEU A 243 -11.02 32.38 -4.92
CA LEU A 243 -11.50 32.97 -6.19
C LEU A 243 -10.58 34.07 -6.74
N ASP A 244 -9.72 34.64 -5.90
CA ASP A 244 -8.68 35.61 -6.24
C ASP A 244 -7.44 34.99 -6.92
N LYS A 245 -7.38 33.65 -7.02
CA LYS A 245 -6.21 32.91 -7.50
C LYS A 245 -6.54 32.03 -8.70
N PRO A 246 -5.57 31.77 -9.61
CA PRO A 246 -5.76 30.81 -10.68
C PRO A 246 -6.01 29.41 -10.11
N ILE A 247 -6.92 28.67 -10.75
CA ILE A 247 -7.24 27.28 -10.41
C ILE A 247 -5.96 26.42 -10.47
N PRO A 248 -5.67 25.58 -9.45
CA PRO A 248 -4.47 24.76 -9.40
C PRO A 248 -4.56 23.54 -10.32
N TRP A 249 -4.39 23.78 -11.62
CA TRP A 249 -4.37 22.76 -12.65
C TRP A 249 -3.14 21.84 -12.54
N GLN A 250 -3.37 20.54 -12.71
CA GLN A 250 -2.39 19.45 -12.66
C GLN A 250 -2.53 18.57 -13.91
N LYS A 251 -1.45 17.94 -14.36
CA LYS A 251 -1.51 16.95 -15.45
C LYS A 251 -1.95 15.59 -14.91
N LEU A 252 -2.93 14.98 -15.55
CA LEU A 252 -3.39 13.62 -15.29
C LEU A 252 -3.05 12.75 -16.52
N GLY A 253 -1.85 12.15 -16.49
CA GLY A 253 -1.25 11.56 -17.67
C GLY A 253 -0.76 12.63 -18.66
N GLU A 254 -0.64 12.26 -19.94
CA GLU A 254 -0.10 13.15 -20.98
C GLU A 254 -1.17 14.08 -21.57
N GLU A 255 -2.42 13.63 -21.68
CA GLU A 255 -3.48 14.32 -22.44
C GLU A 255 -4.46 15.18 -21.61
N HIS A 256 -4.56 14.97 -20.29
CA HIS A 256 -5.60 15.61 -19.47
C HIS A 256 -5.05 16.64 -18.51
N THR A 257 -5.72 17.79 -18.42
CA THR A 257 -5.46 18.80 -17.40
C THR A 257 -6.64 18.85 -16.43
N VAL A 258 -6.40 18.55 -15.16
CA VAL A 258 -7.43 18.47 -14.12
C VAL A 258 -7.11 19.37 -12.94
N ALA A 259 -8.13 19.88 -12.28
CA ALA A 259 -8.04 20.30 -10.90
C ALA A 259 -8.70 19.22 -10.03
N LEU A 260 -8.34 19.15 -8.75
CA LEU A 260 -9.02 18.26 -7.81
C LEU A 260 -10.45 18.79 -7.51
N GLY A 261 -11.19 18.12 -6.64
CA GLY A 261 -12.50 18.58 -6.22
C GLY A 261 -13.19 17.58 -5.32
N THR A 262 -14.35 17.99 -4.83
CA THR A 262 -15.23 17.15 -4.02
C THR A 262 -16.63 17.16 -4.60
N CYS A 263 -17.24 15.99 -4.67
CA CYS A 263 -18.62 15.81 -5.07
C CYS A 263 -19.57 16.39 -4.03
N TYR A 264 -20.40 17.32 -4.47
CA TYR A 264 -21.47 17.90 -3.70
C TYR A 264 -22.80 17.31 -4.15
N CYS A 265 -23.49 16.65 -3.22
CA CYS A 265 -24.75 15.94 -3.44
C CYS A 265 -25.91 16.90 -3.11
N TYR A 266 -26.37 17.70 -4.07
CA TYR A 266 -27.44 18.66 -3.84
C TYR A 266 -28.82 18.08 -4.12
N HIS A 267 -29.79 18.43 -3.28
CA HIS A 267 -31.21 18.16 -3.51
C HIS A 267 -32.03 19.37 -3.08
N GLN A 268 -33.11 19.65 -3.80
CA GLN A 268 -34.12 20.58 -3.30
C GLN A 268 -35.05 19.82 -2.34
N GLN A 269 -35.58 20.55 -1.35
CA GLN A 269 -36.62 20.06 -0.44
C GLN A 269 -37.99 20.43 -1.00
#